data_AF-A0AAW8ALQ4-F1
#
_entry.id   AF-A0AAW8ALQ4-F1
#
_cell.length_a   1.000
_cell.length_b   1.000
_cell.length_c   1.000
_cell.angle_alpha   90.00
_cell.angle_beta   90.00
_cell.angle_gamma   90.00
#
_symmetry.space_group_name_H-M   'P 1'
#
loop_
_entity.id
_entity.type
_entity.pdbx_description
1 polymer ?
#
loop_
_entity_poly.entity_id
_entity_poly.type
_entity_poly.pdbx_seq_one_letter_code
_entity_poly.pdbx_strand_id
1 'polypeptide(L)' 'SNNGLRIARLAEDAGIQALAVHGRHRQQRYTGHAEYDTIAAIKAAVRIPVFANGDIDSPEKAAEVLDYTGADAVMV' A
#
# COMPACT_ATOMS: atom_id res chain seq x y z
N SER A 1 -3.73 -11.94 9.85
CA SER A 1 -2.55 -12.60 9.24
C SER A 1 -1.73 -11.53 8.54
N ASN A 2 -0.42 -11.48 8.76
CA ASN A 2 0.44 -10.59 7.98
C ASN A 2 0.98 -11.35 6.77
N ASN A 3 0.29 -11.26 5.63
CA ASN A 3 0.62 -11.95 4.39
C ASN A 3 0.68 -11.02 3.17
N GLY A 4 0.75 -9.70 3.38
CA GLY A 4 0.71 -8.69 2.31
C GLY A 4 1.77 -8.93 1.23
N LEU A 5 3.03 -9.14 1.64
CA LEU A 5 4.14 -9.45 0.73
C LEU A 5 3.89 -10.69 -0.14
N ARG A 6 3.33 -11.75 0.45
CA ARG A 6 3.03 -12.99 -0.29
C ARG A 6 1.96 -12.75 -1.35
N ILE A 7 0.92 -11.98 -1.02
CA ILE A 7 -0.17 -11.66 -1.95
C ILE A 7 0.32 -10.73 -3.06
N ALA A 8 1.16 -9.74 -2.74
CA ALA A 8 1.72 -8.82 -3.72
C ALA A 8 2.55 -9.54 -4.81
N ARG A 9 3.42 -10.48 -4.40
CA ARG A 9 4.18 -11.31 -5.36
C ARG A 9 3.28 -12.19 -6.22
N LEU A 10 2.27 -12.81 -5.61
CA LEU A 10 1.31 -13.62 -6.37
C LEU A 10 0.53 -12.78 -7.39
N ALA A 11 0.17 -11.55 -7.05
CA ALA A 11 -0.49 -10.62 -7.97
C ALA A 11 0.40 -10.30 -9.18
N GLU A 12 1.67 -9.98 -8.92
CA GLU A 12 2.68 -9.76 -9.97
C GLU A 12 2.86 -11.00 -10.86
N ASP A 13 3.04 -12.18 -10.26
CA ASP A 13 3.19 -13.45 -10.99
C ASP A 13 1.97 -13.79 -11.85
N ALA A 14 0.78 -13.36 -11.42
CA ALA A 14 -0.48 -13.53 -12.15
C ALA A 14 -0.66 -12.53 -13.31
N GLY A 15 0.29 -11.61 -13.53
CA GLY A 15 0.25 -10.62 -14.59
C GLY A 15 -0.64 -9.40 -14.30
N ILE A 16 -0.97 -9.15 -13.02
CA ILE A 16 -1.63 -7.90 -12.63
C ILE A 16 -0.71 -6.72 -12.98
N GLN A 17 -1.31 -5.65 -13.51
CA GLN A 17 -0.56 -4.50 -14.04
C GLN A 17 -0.31 -3.39 -13.01
N ALA A 18 -1.05 -3.37 -11.89
CA ALA A 18 -0.86 -2.45 -10.77
C ALA A 18 -1.58 -2.96 -9.51
N LEU A 19 -1.07 -2.61 -8.33
CA LEU A 19 -1.61 -3.06 -7.05
C LEU A 19 -1.91 -1.87 -6.11
N ALA A 20 -3.17 -1.71 -5.72
CA ALA A 20 -3.53 -0.81 -4.62
C ALA A 20 -3.47 -1.56 -3.28
N VAL A 21 -2.84 -0.96 -2.26
CA VAL A 21 -2.71 -1.54 -0.93
C VAL A 21 -3.27 -0.58 0.11
N HIS A 22 -4.32 -1.01 0.81
CA HIS A 22 -4.86 -0.28 1.96
C HIS A 22 -4.06 -0.62 3.22
N GLY A 23 -3.57 0.39 3.95
CA GLY A 23 -2.72 0.24 5.14
C GLY A 23 -3.42 -0.30 6.40
N ARG A 24 -4.52 -1.06 6.27
CA ARG A 24 -5.25 -1.65 7.40
C ARG A 24 -5.41 -3.14 7.19
N HIS A 25 -5.30 -3.88 8.29
CA HIS A 25 -5.76 -5.25 8.33
C HIS A 25 -7.28 -5.31 8.30
N ARG A 26 -7.81 -6.35 7.65
CA ARG A 26 -9.25 -6.63 7.58
C ARG A 26 -9.95 -6.59 8.95
N GLN A 27 -9.29 -7.00 10.02
CA GLN A 27 -9.85 -7.03 11.38
C GLN A 27 -10.08 -5.63 11.97
N GLN A 28 -9.32 -4.62 11.52
CA GLN A 28 -9.44 -3.24 12.00
C GLN A 28 -10.69 -2.55 11.45
N ARG A 29 -11.27 -3.02 10.34
CA ARG A 29 -12.35 -2.29 9.64
C ARG A 29 -11.94 -0.84 9.39
N TYR A 30 -12.65 0.13 9.99
CA TYR A 30 -12.36 1.56 9.93
C TYR A 30 -11.82 2.13 11.25
N THR A 31 -11.42 1.27 12.20
CA THR A 31 -10.84 1.71 13.47
C THR A 31 -9.31 1.68 13.41
N GLY A 32 -8.68 2.50 14.26
CA GLY A 32 -7.23 2.69 14.22
C GLY A 32 -6.77 3.43 12.95
N HIS A 33 -5.45 3.51 12.80
CA HIS A 33 -4.81 4.23 11.71
C HIS A 33 -4.29 3.26 10.65
N ALA A 34 -4.32 3.71 9.40
CA ALA A 34 -3.56 3.06 8.34
C ALA A 34 -2.06 3.12 8.70
N GLU A 35 -1.37 1.99 8.55
CA GLU A 35 0.07 1.90 8.63
C GLU A 35 0.67 1.77 7.23
N TYR A 36 1.81 2.43 7.03
CA TYR A 36 2.45 2.55 5.73
C TYR A 36 3.70 1.66 5.59
N ASP A 37 4.12 0.97 6.66
CA ASP A 37 5.29 0.09 6.67
C ASP A 37 5.08 -1.11 5.76
N THR A 38 3.90 -1.71 5.80
CA THR A 38 3.56 -2.82 4.91
C THR A 38 3.52 -2.38 3.44
N ILE A 39 3.06 -1.16 3.18
CA ILE A 39 3.02 -0.60 1.82
C ILE A 39 4.45 -0.38 1.31
N ALA A 40 5.32 0.23 2.12
CA ALA A 40 6.74 0.42 1.80
C ALA A 40 7.44 -0.92 1.54
N ALA A 41 7.21 -1.92 2.40
CA ALA A 41 7.78 -3.25 2.23
C ALA A 41 7.29 -3.93 0.94
N ILE A 42 6.00 -3.79 0.59
CA ILE A 42 5.45 -4.31 -0.67
C ILE A 42 6.07 -3.60 -1.87
N LYS A 43 6.13 -2.27 -1.86
CA LYS A 43 6.70 -1.49 -2.97
C LYS A 43 8.16 -1.85 -3.22
N ALA A 44 8.95 -2.08 -2.17
CA ALA A 44 10.33 -2.53 -2.30
C ALA A 44 10.47 -3.97 -2.84
N ALA A 45 9.41 -4.79 -2.77
CA ALA A 45 9.46 -6.23 -3.07
C ALA A 45 8.90 -6.62 -4.45
N VAL A 46 8.13 -5.76 -5.12
CA VAL A 46 7.50 -6.02 -6.42
C VAL A 46 7.90 -4.97 -7.46
N ARG A 47 7.81 -5.30 -8.75
CA ARG A 47 8.16 -4.38 -9.85
C ARG A 47 6.96 -3.68 -10.46
N ILE A 48 5.76 -4.24 -10.29
CA ILE A 48 4.53 -3.58 -10.75
C ILE A 48 4.27 -2.31 -9.94
N PRO A 49 3.58 -1.30 -10.53
CA PRO A 49 3.17 -0.11 -9.80
C PRO A 49 2.34 -0.44 -8.55
N VAL A 50 2.64 0.22 -7.44
CA VAL A 50 1.94 0.09 -6.15
C VAL A 50 1.35 1.44 -5.76
N PHE A 51 0.06 1.45 -5.44
CA PHE A 51 -0.67 2.64 -5.00
C PHE A 51 -0.96 2.55 -3.50
N ALA A 52 -0.51 3.55 -2.75
CA ALA A 52 -0.77 3.65 -1.31
C ALA A 52 -2.21 4.12 -1.05
N ASN A 53 -2.91 3.49 -0.11
CA ASN A 53 -4.28 3.84 0.24
C ASN A 53 -4.53 3.75 1.75
N GLY A 54 -5.43 4.62 2.24
CA GLY A 54 -5.88 4.69 3.63
C GLY A 54 -5.34 5.91 4.36
N ASP A 55 -6.24 6.67 5.00
CA ASP A 55 -5.95 7.84 5.85
C ASP A 55 -5.08 8.93 5.19
N ILE A 56 -5.29 9.18 3.89
CA ILE A 56 -4.69 10.27 3.12
C ILE A 56 -5.78 11.29 2.84
N ASP A 57 -5.83 12.36 3.63
CA ASP A 57 -6.93 13.35 3.65
C ASP A 57 -6.51 14.76 3.20
N SER A 58 -5.24 14.92 2.85
CA SER A 58 -4.65 16.21 2.49
C SER A 58 -3.50 16.03 1.50
N PRO A 59 -3.20 17.04 0.67
CA PRO A 59 -2.02 17.03 -0.20
C PRO A 59 -0.71 16.83 0.56
N GLU A 60 -0.59 17.41 1.75
CA GLU A 60 0.58 17.27 2.62
C GLU A 60 0.73 15.82 3.08
N LYS A 61 -0.38 15.17 3.49
CA LYS A 61 -0.33 13.76 3.86
C LYS A 61 -0.02 12.86 2.67
N ALA A 62 -0.55 13.18 1.49
CA ALA A 62 -0.25 12.44 0.26
C ALA A 62 1.26 12.50 -0.06
N ALA A 63 1.87 13.69 0.03
CA ALA A 63 3.31 13.86 -0.17
C ALA A 63 4.13 13.06 0.86
N GLU A 64 3.79 13.16 2.15
CA GLU A 64 4.46 12.40 3.22
C GLU A 64 4.40 10.89 2.98
N VAL A 65 3.23 10.36 2.56
CA VAL A 65 3.05 8.93 2.32
C VAL A 65 3.81 8.47 1.08
N LEU A 66 3.84 9.27 0.00
CA LEU A 66 4.64 8.96 -1.18
C LEU A 66 6.13 8.91 -0.84
N ASP A 67 6.63 9.92 -0.13
CA ASP A 67 8.03 10.00 0.27
C ASP A 67 8.43 8.85 1.20
N TYR A 68 7.55 8.48 2.14
CA TYR A 68 7.81 7.41 3.10
C TYR A 68 7.78 6.02 2.45
N THR A 69 6.77 5.75 1.62
CA THR A 69 6.55 4.41 1.07
C THR A 69 7.30 4.13 -0.23
N GLY A 70 7.68 5.19 -0.96
CA GLY A 70 8.16 5.10 -2.33
C GLY A 70 7.10 4.60 -3.32
N ALA A 71 5.81 4.61 -2.94
CA ALA A 71 4.71 4.20 -3.81
C ALA A 71 4.63 5.07 -5.07
N ASP A 72 4.11 4.51 -6.17
CA ASP A 72 4.05 5.21 -7.46
C ASP A 72 2.89 6.21 -7.54
N ALA A 73 1.87 6.02 -6.70
CA ALA A 73 0.74 6.91 -6.57
C ALA A 73 0.05 6.73 -5.21
N VAL A 74 -0.84 7.67 -4.89
CA VAL A 74 -1.83 7.53 -3.81
C VAL A 74 -3.22 7.31 -4.40
N MET A 75 -4.06 6.59 -3.68
CA MET A 75 -5.49 6.45 -3.96
C MET A 75 -6.26 7.02 -2.78
N VAL A 76 -7.13 7.99 -3.05
CA VAL A 76 -7.90 8.76 -2.06
C VAL A 76 -9.39 8.62 -2.27
#